data_AF-A0A316AHD9-F1
#
_entry.id   AF-A0A316AHD9-F1
#
_cell.length_a   1.000
_cell.length_b   1.000
_cell.length_c   1.000
_cell.angle_alpha   90.00
_cell.angle_beta   90.00
_cell.angle_gamma   90.00
#
_symmetry.space_group_name_H-M   'P 1'
#
loop_
_entity.id
_entity.type
_entity.pdbx_description
1 polymer ?
#
loop_
_entity_poly.entity_id
_entity_poly.type
_entity_poly.pdbx_seq_one_letter_code
_entity_poly.pdbx_strand_id
1 'polypeptide(L)'
;MKPESSNIQHITTEVRRLIAQSRQNVALAVNASMSLLYWQIGQRINQEVLQVKRAEYGKYVISSISKQLMAEFGGSFSEKNLRRMVQFATVFPDEQIVVSLIRQLSWTHILALIPITDPLKRAFYIQICIHENWSVRTFRERINSMLYERTAISKKPEQTITNDLDLLRSEHQLSPDLVFRDPYVLDFLGLSETYSEKDLEASIIVELQRFIVEMGTDFAYCIFCSILTPFW
;
A
#
# COMPACT_ATOMS: atom_id res chain seq x y z
N MET A 1 -41.49 -25.92 9.60
CA MET A 1 -41.35 -24.44 9.58
C MET A 1 -39.93 -24.13 9.14
N LYS A 2 -39.73 -23.47 8.00
CA LYS A 2 -38.39 -23.12 7.46
C LYS A 2 -37.81 -21.94 8.24
N PRO A 3 -36.72 -22.08 9.01
CA PRO A 3 -36.15 -20.96 9.76
C PRO A 3 -35.22 -20.08 8.90
N GLU A 4 -35.55 -19.70 7.66
CA GLU A 4 -34.45 -19.78 6.68
C GLU A 4 -34.08 -18.56 5.83
N SER A 5 -34.91 -17.54 5.57
CA SER A 5 -34.44 -16.48 4.63
C SER A 5 -33.65 -15.34 5.30
N SER A 6 -34.17 -14.75 6.37
CA SER A 6 -33.55 -13.59 7.05
C SER A 6 -32.26 -13.97 7.78
N ASN A 7 -32.21 -15.15 8.41
CA ASN A 7 -31.02 -15.65 9.10
C ASN A 7 -29.89 -16.00 8.10
N ILE A 8 -30.22 -16.64 6.97
CA ILE A 8 -29.24 -16.91 5.91
C ILE A 8 -28.71 -15.60 5.31
N GLN A 9 -29.56 -14.59 5.09
CA GLN A 9 -29.11 -13.27 4.61
C GLN A 9 -28.18 -12.55 5.59
N HIS A 10 -28.46 -12.62 6.90
CA HIS A 10 -27.60 -12.08 7.94
C HIS A 10 -26.25 -12.79 7.95
N ILE A 11 -26.24 -14.12 8.03
CA ILE A 11 -25.00 -14.94 8.01
C ILE A 11 -24.21 -14.67 6.73
N THR A 12 -24.87 -14.61 5.57
CA THR A 12 -24.19 -14.32 4.30
C THR A 12 -23.56 -12.93 4.30
N THR A 13 -24.22 -11.93 4.88
CA THR A 13 -23.67 -10.57 5.03
C THR A 13 -22.47 -10.55 5.96
N GLU A 14 -22.53 -11.28 7.07
CA GLU A 14 -21.42 -11.42 8.00
C GLU A 14 -20.22 -12.14 7.36
N VAL A 15 -20.45 -13.25 6.65
CA VAL A 15 -19.40 -13.97 5.90
C VAL A 15 -18.77 -13.07 4.84
N ARG A 16 -19.56 -12.30 4.07
CA ARG A 16 -19.03 -11.32 3.11
C ARG A 16 -18.14 -10.28 3.80
N ARG A 17 -18.54 -9.77 4.96
CA ARG A 17 -17.75 -8.82 5.75
C ARG A 17 -16.43 -9.43 6.21
N LEU A 18 -16.44 -10.67 6.70
CA LEU A 18 -15.23 -11.39 7.12
C LEU A 18 -14.28 -11.62 5.94
N ILE A 19 -14.80 -12.00 4.78
CA ILE A 19 -14.00 -12.16 3.55
C ILE A 19 -13.38 -10.83 3.14
N ALA A 20 -14.18 -9.75 3.09
CA ALA A 20 -13.70 -8.42 2.72
C ALA A 20 -12.62 -7.91 3.69
N GLN A 21 -12.81 -8.10 5.00
CA GLN A 21 -11.84 -7.73 6.02
C GLN A 21 -10.53 -8.52 5.90
N SER A 22 -10.62 -9.84 5.67
CA SER A 22 -9.44 -10.67 5.45
C SER A 22 -8.65 -10.24 4.22
N ARG A 23 -9.34 -10.00 3.10
CA ARG A 23 -8.74 -9.46 1.87
C ARG A 23 -8.04 -8.12 2.12
N GLN A 24 -8.69 -7.21 2.83
CA GLN A 24 -8.10 -5.92 3.17
C GLN A 24 -6.83 -6.07 4.02
N ASN A 25 -6.84 -6.95 5.02
CA ASN A 25 -5.68 -7.20 5.87
C ASN A 25 -4.48 -7.75 5.09
N VAL A 26 -4.72 -8.71 4.20
CA VAL A 26 -3.67 -9.26 3.31
C VAL A 26 -3.11 -8.16 2.42
N ALA A 27 -3.99 -7.37 1.80
CA ALA A 27 -3.57 -6.30 0.90
C ALA A 27 -2.72 -5.24 1.62
N LEU A 28 -3.07 -4.87 2.86
CA LEU A 28 -2.29 -3.96 3.70
C LEU A 28 -0.92 -4.55 4.04
N ALA A 29 -0.85 -5.83 4.42
CA ALA A 29 0.40 -6.51 4.76
C ALA A 29 1.36 -6.60 3.56
N VAL A 30 0.83 -6.99 2.38
CA VAL A 30 1.58 -7.03 1.13
C VAL A 30 2.10 -5.65 0.78
N ASN A 31 1.24 -4.63 0.78
CA ASN A 31 1.64 -3.26 0.48
C ASN A 31 2.74 -2.75 1.43
N ALA A 32 2.64 -3.05 2.73
CA ALA A 32 3.65 -2.65 3.70
C ALA A 32 4.99 -3.34 3.42
N SER A 33 4.98 -4.66 3.21
CA SER A 33 6.18 -5.43 2.86
C SER A 33 6.85 -4.92 1.59
N MET A 34 6.06 -4.68 0.54
CA MET A 34 6.54 -4.12 -0.72
C MET A 34 7.13 -2.73 -0.56
N SER A 35 6.45 -1.85 0.18
CA SER A 35 6.94 -0.49 0.41
C SER A 35 8.26 -0.50 1.18
N LEU A 36 8.41 -1.42 2.15
CA LEU A 36 9.68 -1.62 2.85
C LEU A 36 10.77 -2.12 1.91
N LEU A 37 10.49 -3.12 1.08
CA LEU A 37 11.43 -3.62 0.08
C LEU A 37 11.90 -2.50 -0.85
N TYR A 38 10.97 -1.70 -1.38
CA TYR A 38 11.28 -0.56 -2.24
C TYR A 38 12.15 0.48 -1.54
N TRP A 39 11.93 0.73 -0.26
CA TRP A 39 12.79 1.59 0.54
C TRP A 39 14.21 1.00 0.68
N GLN A 40 14.32 -0.28 1.03
CA GLN A 40 15.60 -0.97 1.22
C GLN A 40 16.43 -1.03 -0.07
N ILE A 41 15.79 -1.29 -1.22
CA ILE A 41 16.43 -1.22 -2.54
C ILE A 41 16.96 0.19 -2.78
N GLY A 42 16.13 1.22 -2.50
CA GLY A 42 16.53 2.61 -2.61
C GLY A 42 17.77 2.94 -1.78
N GLN A 43 17.79 2.49 -0.52
CA GLN A 43 18.93 2.68 0.39
C GLN A 43 20.20 1.99 -0.13
N ARG A 44 20.08 0.74 -0.58
CA ARG A 44 21.23 -0.03 -1.10
C ARG A 44 21.83 0.60 -2.35
N ILE A 45 20.99 1.10 -3.27
CA ILE A 45 21.44 1.81 -4.47
C ILE A 45 22.06 3.16 -4.07
N ASN A 46 21.45 3.91 -3.16
CA ASN A 46 21.98 5.18 -2.68
C ASN A 46 23.38 5.02 -2.08
N GLN A 47 23.60 4.00 -1.25
CA GLN A 47 24.91 3.71 -0.66
C GLN A 47 25.99 3.50 -1.74
N GLU A 48 25.68 2.79 -2.82
CA GLU A 48 26.61 2.54 -3.93
C GLU A 48 26.91 3.83 -4.71
N VAL A 49 25.87 4.61 -5.05
CA VAL A 49 26.01 5.83 -5.85
C VAL A 49 26.73 6.94 -5.08
N LEU A 50 26.49 7.04 -3.76
CA LEU A 50 27.12 8.03 -2.89
C LEU A 50 28.63 7.82 -2.77
N GLN A 51 29.14 6.59 -2.87
CA GLN A 51 30.58 6.31 -2.81
C GLN A 51 31.34 6.89 -4.00
N VAL A 52 30.73 6.92 -5.19
CA VAL A 52 31.41 7.30 -6.44
C VAL A 52 31.21 8.80 -6.78
N LYS A 53 30.27 9.51 -6.12
CA LYS A 53 29.98 10.95 -6.26
C LYS A 53 29.82 11.46 -7.71
N ARG A 54 29.52 10.58 -8.67
CA ARG A 54 29.33 10.92 -10.10
C ARG A 54 27.89 10.65 -10.52
N ALA A 55 27.19 11.71 -10.94
CA ALA A 55 25.80 11.60 -11.38
C ALA A 55 25.62 10.67 -12.60
N GLU A 56 26.59 10.65 -13.52
CA GLU A 56 26.59 9.76 -14.68
C GLU A 56 26.75 8.29 -14.28
N TYR A 57 27.59 8.01 -13.27
CA TYR A 57 27.76 6.67 -12.72
C TYR A 57 26.45 6.17 -12.12
N GLY A 58 25.75 7.00 -11.35
CA GLY A 58 24.44 6.64 -10.79
C GLY A 58 23.39 6.30 -11.85
N LYS A 59 23.39 7.02 -12.99
CA LYS A 59 22.50 6.69 -14.12
C LYS A 59 22.84 5.33 -14.73
N TYR A 60 24.13 5.02 -14.91
CA TYR A 60 24.58 3.73 -15.44
C TYR A 60 24.24 2.56 -14.51
N VAL A 61 24.45 2.73 -13.20
CA VAL A 61 24.12 1.73 -12.18
C VAL A 61 22.63 1.40 -12.20
N ILE A 62 21.76 2.42 -12.17
CA ILE A 62 20.30 2.22 -12.22
C ILE A 62 19.87 1.52 -13.52
N SER A 63 20.44 1.91 -14.67
CA SER A 63 20.12 1.28 -15.96
C SER A 63 20.53 -0.19 -16.01
N SER A 64 21.73 -0.49 -15.52
CA SER A 64 22.27 -1.86 -15.48
C SER A 64 21.47 -2.76 -14.55
N ILE A 65 21.14 -2.29 -13.34
CA ILE A 65 20.31 -3.02 -12.37
C ILE A 65 18.91 -3.24 -12.94
N SER A 66 18.30 -2.19 -13.51
CA SER A 66 16.95 -2.30 -14.07
C SER A 66 16.86 -3.37 -15.15
N LYS A 67 17.83 -3.41 -16.07
CA LYS A 67 17.85 -4.42 -17.15
C LYS A 67 17.86 -5.85 -16.60
N GLN A 68 18.64 -6.11 -15.56
CA GLN A 68 18.74 -7.44 -14.93
C GLN A 68 17.45 -7.78 -14.17
N LEU A 69 17.00 -6.88 -13.29
CA LEU A 69 15.82 -7.11 -12.46
C LEU A 69 14.53 -7.19 -13.27
N MET A 70 14.40 -6.44 -14.36
CA MET A 70 13.24 -6.55 -15.25
C MET A 70 13.17 -7.91 -15.94
N ALA A 71 14.32 -8.49 -16.29
CA ALA A 71 14.36 -9.81 -16.93
C ALA A 71 13.98 -10.94 -15.95
N GLU A 72 14.25 -10.76 -14.66
CA GLU A 72 14.01 -11.77 -13.63
C GLU A 72 12.65 -11.59 -12.91
N PHE A 73 12.27 -10.34 -12.62
CA PHE A 73 11.13 -10.00 -11.76
C PHE A 73 10.09 -9.07 -12.41
N GLY A 74 10.25 -8.69 -13.68
CA GLY A 74 9.25 -7.94 -14.44
C GLY A 74 9.24 -6.41 -14.26
N GLY A 75 8.16 -5.78 -14.71
CA GLY A 75 8.04 -4.32 -14.92
C GLY A 75 8.17 -3.45 -13.67
N SER A 76 7.94 -4.03 -12.48
CA SER A 76 8.14 -3.37 -11.18
C SER A 76 9.52 -2.76 -11.01
N PHE A 77 10.54 -3.33 -11.65
CA PHE A 77 11.94 -2.93 -11.52
C PHE A 77 12.48 -2.11 -12.70
N SER A 78 11.58 -1.44 -13.43
CA SER A 78 11.96 -0.45 -14.45
C SER A 78 12.83 0.68 -13.88
N GLU A 79 13.65 1.30 -14.73
CA GLU A 79 14.55 2.38 -14.29
C GLU A 79 13.79 3.51 -13.58
N LYS A 80 12.57 3.82 -14.05
CA LYS A 80 11.70 4.82 -13.46
C LYS A 80 11.31 4.45 -12.02
N ASN A 81 10.98 3.17 -11.78
CA ASN A 81 10.62 2.69 -10.46
C ASN A 81 11.84 2.64 -9.54
N LEU A 82 12.99 2.18 -10.02
CA LEU A 82 14.24 2.22 -9.23
C LEU A 82 14.63 3.65 -8.83
N ARG A 83 14.47 4.63 -9.73
CA ARG A 83 14.68 6.05 -9.38
C ARG A 83 13.73 6.51 -8.27
N ARG A 84 12.47 6.06 -8.28
CA ARG A 84 11.50 6.37 -7.23
C ARG A 84 11.83 5.69 -5.90
N MET A 85 12.32 4.45 -5.94
CA MET A 85 12.83 3.72 -4.76
C MET A 85 13.99 4.49 -4.13
N VAL A 86 14.95 4.93 -4.95
CA VAL A 86 16.06 5.79 -4.54
C VAL A 86 15.57 7.11 -3.93
N GLN A 87 14.62 7.79 -4.58
CA GLN A 87 14.03 9.01 -4.04
C GLN A 87 13.32 8.77 -2.72
N PHE A 88 12.61 7.64 -2.56
CA PHE A 88 11.93 7.29 -1.33
C PHE A 88 12.92 7.18 -0.16
N ALA A 89 14.02 6.45 -0.37
CA ALA A 89 15.10 6.33 0.60
C ALA A 89 15.76 7.67 0.95
N THR A 90 15.95 8.56 -0.03
CA THR A 90 16.51 9.89 0.20
C THR A 90 15.57 10.81 0.98
N VAL A 91 14.26 10.73 0.71
CA VAL A 91 13.23 11.60 1.29
C VAL A 91 12.90 11.18 2.73
N PHE A 92 12.96 9.88 3.02
CA PHE A 92 12.73 9.30 4.34
C PHE A 92 13.93 8.43 4.75
N PRO A 93 15.01 9.03 5.30
CA PRO A 93 16.23 8.29 5.61
C PRO A 93 16.13 7.40 6.84
N ASP A 94 15.16 7.66 7.74
CA ASP A 94 14.96 6.93 8.99
C ASP A 94 13.98 5.77 8.79
N GLU A 95 14.47 4.55 9.03
CA GLU A 95 13.69 3.31 8.95
C GLU A 95 12.49 3.29 9.90
N GLN A 96 12.61 3.88 11.10
CA GLN A 96 11.52 3.87 12.08
C GLN A 96 10.32 4.68 11.58
N ILE A 97 10.60 5.82 10.93
CA ILE A 97 9.57 6.65 10.29
C ILE A 97 8.93 5.88 9.14
N VAL A 98 9.73 5.20 8.32
CA VAL A 98 9.24 4.41 7.18
C VAL A 98 8.33 3.28 7.64
N VAL A 99 8.73 2.50 8.64
CA VAL A 99 7.92 1.41 9.19
C VAL A 99 6.59 1.92 9.73
N SER A 100 6.55 3.11 10.33
CA SER A 100 5.30 3.74 10.78
C SER A 100 4.42 4.19 9.60
N LEU A 101 5.03 4.74 8.54
CA LEU A 101 4.32 5.24 7.36
C LEU A 101 3.69 4.11 6.54
N ILE A 102 4.45 3.07 6.21
CA ILE A 102 4.01 1.97 5.32
C ILE A 102 2.87 1.12 5.91
N ARG A 103 2.70 1.16 7.24
CA ARG A 103 1.56 0.54 7.94
C ARG A 103 0.24 1.24 7.67
N GLN A 104 0.29 2.52 7.28
CA GLN A 104 -0.89 3.39 7.14
C GLN A 104 -1.06 3.90 5.71
N LEU A 105 0.02 3.96 4.93
CA LEU A 105 0.04 4.53 3.59
C LEU A 105 0.51 3.50 2.57
N SER A 106 -0.14 3.51 1.40
CA SER A 106 0.31 2.69 0.27
C SER A 106 1.53 3.26 -0.43
N TRP A 107 2.24 2.41 -1.20
CA TRP A 107 3.33 2.86 -2.08
C TRP A 107 2.93 4.06 -2.93
N THR A 108 1.71 4.05 -3.46
CA THR A 108 1.21 5.15 -4.29
C THR A 108 0.97 6.46 -3.51
N HIS A 109 0.63 6.39 -2.22
CA HIS A 109 0.62 7.57 -1.33
C HIS A 109 2.04 8.10 -1.12
N ILE A 110 3.00 7.21 -0.87
CA ILE A 110 4.41 7.56 -0.68
C ILE A 110 4.95 8.27 -1.93
N LEU A 111 4.63 7.78 -3.13
CA LEU A 111 4.99 8.44 -4.38
C LEU A 111 4.45 9.87 -4.51
N ALA A 112 3.26 10.15 -3.95
CA ALA A 112 2.70 11.51 -3.95
C ALA A 112 3.39 12.43 -2.93
N LEU A 113 4.04 11.88 -1.90
CA LEU A 113 4.80 12.64 -0.90
C LEU A 113 6.21 13.02 -1.37
N ILE A 114 6.84 12.20 -2.22
CA ILE A 114 8.22 12.40 -2.70
C ILE A 114 8.46 13.81 -3.30
N PRO A 115 7.58 14.37 -4.15
CA PRO A 115 7.80 15.69 -4.75
C PRO A 115 7.69 16.86 -3.77
N ILE A 116 7.13 16.65 -2.57
CA ILE A 116 6.94 17.71 -1.58
C ILE A 116 8.29 17.98 -0.90
N THR A 117 8.94 19.09 -1.26
CA THR A 117 10.28 19.44 -0.76
C THR A 117 10.28 19.96 0.68
N ASP A 118 9.26 20.72 1.07
CA ASP A 118 9.11 21.28 2.42
C ASP A 118 8.74 20.16 3.43
N PRO A 119 9.60 19.89 4.44
CA PRO A 119 9.33 18.88 5.47
C PRO A 119 8.08 19.16 6.31
N LEU A 120 7.77 20.42 6.61
CA LEU A 120 6.59 20.79 7.41
C LEU A 120 5.31 20.52 6.62
N LYS A 121 5.28 20.94 5.35
CA LYS A 121 4.19 20.64 4.43
C LYS A 121 3.98 19.14 4.28
N ARG A 122 5.06 18.37 4.15
CA ARG A 122 4.99 16.91 4.03
C ARG A 122 4.40 16.28 5.29
N ALA A 123 4.88 16.69 6.47
CA ALA A 123 4.37 16.21 7.75
C ALA A 123 2.89 16.53 7.93
N PHE A 124 2.45 17.74 7.57
CA PHE A 124 1.04 18.14 7.59
C PHE A 124 0.18 17.18 6.74
N TYR A 125 0.56 16.97 5.48
CA TYR A 125 -0.17 16.09 4.57
C TYR A 125 -0.20 14.64 5.04
N ILE A 126 0.88 14.13 5.63
CA ILE A 126 0.91 12.78 6.23
C ILE A 126 -0.11 12.67 7.35
N GLN A 127 -0.09 13.60 8.31
CA GLN A 127 -0.95 13.53 9.50
C GLN A 127 -2.43 13.61 9.14
N ILE A 128 -2.80 14.54 8.25
CA ILE A 128 -4.20 14.70 7.85
C ILE A 128 -4.68 13.55 6.95
N CYS A 129 -3.82 13.00 6.09
CA CYS A 129 -4.16 11.84 5.26
C CYS A 129 -4.47 10.61 6.11
N ILE A 130 -3.69 10.41 7.18
CA ILE A 130 -3.88 9.33 8.16
C ILE A 130 -5.18 9.56 8.94
N HIS A 131 -5.38 10.77 9.47
CA HIS A 131 -6.56 11.09 10.28
C HIS A 131 -7.88 10.91 9.50
N GLU A 132 -7.90 11.36 8.24
CA GLU A 132 -9.10 11.35 7.40
C GLU A 132 -9.24 10.10 6.52
N ASN A 133 -8.27 9.16 6.59
CA ASN A 133 -8.22 7.95 5.76
C ASN A 133 -8.43 8.24 4.25
N TRP A 134 -7.73 9.25 3.73
CA TRP A 134 -7.90 9.64 2.33
C TRP A 134 -7.43 8.55 1.37
N SER A 135 -8.19 8.36 0.29
CA SER A 135 -7.72 7.59 -0.87
C SER A 135 -6.57 8.32 -1.56
N VAL A 136 -5.74 7.61 -2.34
CA VAL A 136 -4.67 8.21 -3.15
C VAL A 136 -5.22 9.33 -4.04
N ARG A 137 -6.41 9.13 -4.61
CA ARG A 137 -7.07 10.11 -5.49
C ARG A 137 -7.36 11.39 -4.72
N THR A 138 -8.08 11.28 -3.62
CA THR A 138 -8.40 12.40 -2.73
C THR A 138 -7.12 13.08 -2.26
N PHE A 139 -6.12 12.30 -1.87
CA PHE A 139 -4.84 12.84 -1.40
C PHE A 139 -4.14 13.70 -2.44
N ARG A 140 -4.06 13.24 -3.70
CA ARG A 140 -3.50 14.02 -4.82
C ARG A 140 -4.32 15.27 -5.10
N GLU A 141 -5.65 15.15 -5.11
CA GLU A 141 -6.54 16.30 -5.29
C GLU A 141 -6.31 17.37 -4.20
N ARG A 142 -6.11 16.96 -2.94
CA ARG A 142 -5.81 17.88 -1.81
C ARG A 142 -4.44 18.53 -1.91
N ILE A 143 -3.43 17.80 -2.35
CA ILE A 143 -2.11 18.39 -2.63
C ILE A 143 -2.24 19.44 -3.75
N ASN A 144 -2.98 19.12 -4.81
CA ASN A 144 -3.17 20.02 -5.95
C ASN A 144 -4.01 21.25 -5.61
N SER A 145 -4.94 21.15 -4.66
CA SER A 145 -5.75 22.29 -4.20
C SER A 145 -5.02 23.21 -3.22
N MET A 146 -3.74 22.95 -2.93
CA MET A 146 -2.90 23.75 -2.03
C MET A 146 -3.52 23.88 -0.63
N LEU A 147 -4.11 22.79 -0.12
CA LEU A 147 -4.79 22.78 1.18
C LEU A 147 -3.90 23.29 2.31
N TYR A 148 -2.63 22.87 2.33
CA TYR A 148 -1.65 23.31 3.34
C TYR A 148 -1.49 24.83 3.34
N GLU A 149 -1.29 25.43 2.17
CA GLU A 149 -1.08 26.86 2.02
C GLU A 149 -2.31 27.66 2.45
N ARG A 150 -3.50 27.19 2.04
CA ARG A 150 -4.78 27.79 2.45
C ARG A 150 -5.00 27.70 3.96
N THR A 151 -4.58 26.59 4.56
CA THR A 151 -4.69 26.35 6.01
C THR A 151 -3.68 27.19 6.79
N ALA A 152 -2.44 27.30 6.32
CA ALA A 152 -1.38 28.09 6.93
C ALA A 152 -1.66 29.61 6.90
N ILE A 153 -2.38 30.09 5.90
CA ILE A 153 -2.84 31.48 5.79
C ILE A 153 -4.07 31.73 6.70
N SER A 154 -4.84 30.69 7.04
CA SER A 154 -6.07 30.80 7.81
C SER A 154 -5.80 30.91 9.31
N LYS A 155 -6.49 31.85 9.97
CA LYS A 155 -6.44 32.01 11.44
C LYS A 155 -7.20 30.89 12.20
N LYS A 156 -7.95 30.03 11.49
CA LYS A 156 -8.73 28.92 12.05
C LYS A 156 -8.55 27.65 11.18
N PRO A 157 -7.42 26.96 11.31
CA PRO A 157 -7.04 25.86 10.43
C PRO A 157 -8.05 24.70 10.46
N GLU A 158 -8.59 24.38 11.63
CA GLU A 158 -9.57 23.28 11.82
C GLU A 158 -10.88 23.51 11.04
N GLN A 159 -11.45 24.71 11.11
CA GLN A 159 -12.70 25.04 10.40
C GLN A 159 -12.51 25.09 8.87
N THR A 160 -11.34 25.53 8.40
CA THR A 160 -11.00 25.49 6.97
C THR A 160 -10.89 24.06 6.48
N ILE A 161 -10.29 23.16 7.26
CA ILE A 161 -10.20 21.73 6.96
C ILE A 161 -11.59 21.10 6.90
N THR A 162 -12.45 21.31 7.91
CA THR A 162 -13.81 20.72 7.94
C THR A 162 -14.67 21.20 6.76
N ASN A 163 -14.66 22.50 6.47
CA ASN A 163 -15.42 23.04 5.33
C ASN A 163 -14.92 22.50 3.99
N ASP A 164 -13.61 22.36 3.83
CA ASP A 164 -13.00 21.75 2.64
C ASP A 164 -13.32 20.25 2.54
N LEU A 165 -13.43 19.52 3.66
CA LEU A 165 -13.85 18.12 3.72
C LEU A 165 -15.32 17.96 3.28
N ASP A 166 -16.20 18.81 3.78
CA ASP A 166 -17.63 18.76 3.46
C ASP A 166 -17.92 19.17 2.00
N LEU A 167 -17.15 20.11 1.44
CA LEU A 167 -17.24 20.52 0.01
C LEU A 167 -16.89 19.40 -0.99
N LEU A 168 -16.10 18.39 -0.61
CA LEU A 168 -15.73 17.27 -1.50
C LEU A 168 -16.43 15.95 -1.17
N ARG A 169 -17.21 15.88 -0.08
CA ARG A 169 -18.02 14.70 0.27
C ARG A 169 -19.14 14.41 -0.73
N SER A 170 -19.43 15.34 -1.65
CA SER A 170 -20.46 15.18 -2.68
C SER A 170 -20.14 14.15 -3.78
N GLU A 171 -18.94 13.52 -3.79
CA GLU A 171 -18.57 12.55 -4.84
C GLU A 171 -17.94 11.21 -4.37
N HIS A 172 -18.00 10.78 -3.10
CA HIS A 172 -17.34 9.53 -2.71
C HIS A 172 -18.25 8.46 -2.10
N GLN A 173 -18.56 7.45 -2.93
CA GLN A 173 -18.60 6.06 -2.47
C GLN A 173 -17.16 5.53 -2.40
N LEU A 174 -16.68 5.24 -1.20
CA LEU A 174 -15.44 4.50 -0.99
C LEU A 174 -15.72 3.02 -1.31
N SER A 175 -15.11 2.49 -2.38
CA SER A 175 -15.09 1.03 -2.59
C SER A 175 -13.80 0.45 -1.97
N PRO A 176 -13.90 -0.58 -1.11
CA PRO A 176 -12.76 -1.32 -0.55
C PRO A 176 -11.81 -1.97 -1.58
N ASP A 177 -12.17 -1.99 -2.86
CA ASP A 177 -11.42 -2.66 -3.94
C ASP A 177 -10.17 -1.89 -4.42
N LEU A 178 -9.91 -0.67 -3.93
CA LEU A 178 -8.81 0.15 -4.46
C LEU A 178 -7.41 -0.45 -4.23
N VAL A 179 -7.21 -1.28 -3.20
CA VAL A 179 -5.87 -1.83 -2.88
C VAL A 179 -5.47 -2.95 -3.85
N PHE A 180 -6.44 -3.75 -4.32
CA PHE A 180 -6.21 -4.79 -5.34
C PHE A 180 -6.06 -4.23 -6.75
N ARG A 181 -6.30 -2.93 -6.94
CA ARG A 181 -6.16 -2.24 -8.23
C ARG A 181 -4.89 -1.41 -8.33
N ASP A 182 -4.01 -1.43 -7.32
CA ASP A 182 -2.72 -0.75 -7.42
C ASP A 182 -1.84 -1.50 -8.44
N PRO A 183 -1.52 -0.91 -9.61
CA PRO A 183 -0.74 -1.58 -10.64
C PRO A 183 0.63 -2.04 -10.11
N TYR A 184 1.20 -1.34 -9.12
CA TYR A 184 2.47 -1.73 -8.52
C TYR A 184 2.37 -3.00 -7.70
N VAL A 185 1.25 -3.21 -6.98
CA VAL A 185 1.01 -4.43 -6.21
C VAL A 185 0.80 -5.62 -7.15
N LEU A 186 0.05 -5.42 -8.24
CA LEU A 186 -0.19 -6.46 -9.24
C LEU A 186 1.09 -6.85 -9.99
N ASP A 187 1.90 -5.87 -10.39
CA ASP A 187 3.19 -6.10 -11.05
C ASP A 187 4.17 -6.86 -10.13
N PHE A 188 4.16 -6.57 -8.82
CA PHE A 188 5.02 -7.27 -7.86
C PHE A 188 4.59 -8.73 -7.63
N LEU A 189 3.29 -8.98 -7.63
CA LEU A 189 2.74 -10.34 -7.55
C LEU A 189 2.92 -11.13 -8.85
N GLY A 190 3.48 -10.53 -9.92
CA GLY A 190 3.67 -11.18 -11.21
C GLY A 190 2.36 -11.43 -11.98
N LEU A 191 1.28 -10.72 -11.63
CA LEU A 191 -0.06 -10.96 -12.15
C LEU A 191 -0.41 -10.07 -13.36
N SER A 192 0.58 -9.39 -13.95
CA SER A 192 0.38 -8.27 -14.86
C SER A 192 0.10 -8.63 -16.32
N GLU A 193 0.21 -9.90 -16.75
CA GLU A 193 0.22 -10.20 -18.19
C GLU A 193 -1.12 -10.62 -18.83
N THR A 194 -2.13 -11.19 -18.14
CA THR A 194 -3.39 -11.57 -18.85
C THR A 194 -4.55 -11.94 -17.93
N TYR A 195 -5.00 -11.09 -17.02
CA TYR A 195 -6.04 -11.52 -16.07
C TYR A 195 -7.19 -10.52 -15.96
N SER A 196 -8.36 -10.95 -16.41
CA SER A 196 -9.61 -10.30 -16.00
C SER A 196 -9.73 -10.42 -14.48
N GLU A 197 -10.39 -9.47 -13.84
CA GLU A 197 -10.57 -9.40 -12.37
C GLU A 197 -11.00 -10.74 -11.74
N LYS A 198 -11.71 -11.60 -12.49
CA LYS A 198 -12.10 -12.96 -12.10
C LYS A 198 -10.95 -13.96 -12.04
N ASP A 199 -10.01 -13.88 -12.96
CA ASP A 199 -8.88 -14.81 -13.03
C ASP A 199 -7.82 -14.44 -11.98
N LEU A 200 -7.73 -13.16 -11.63
CA LEU A 200 -6.90 -12.67 -10.51
C LEU A 200 -7.42 -13.20 -9.17
N GLU A 201 -8.73 -13.12 -8.96
CA GLU A 201 -9.38 -13.64 -7.75
C GLU A 201 -9.18 -15.16 -7.63
N ALA A 202 -9.35 -15.90 -8.73
CA ALA A 202 -9.14 -17.34 -8.75
C ALA A 202 -7.68 -17.73 -8.48
N SER A 203 -6.72 -17.02 -9.09
CA SER A 203 -5.30 -17.33 -8.97
C SER A 203 -4.76 -17.04 -7.56
N ILE A 204 -5.21 -15.96 -6.93
CA ILE A 204 -4.86 -15.64 -5.54
C ILE A 204 -5.42 -16.70 -4.59
N ILE A 205 -6.64 -17.19 -4.82
CA ILE A 205 -7.23 -18.26 -4.00
C ILE A 205 -6.45 -19.57 -4.15
N VAL A 206 -6.05 -19.91 -5.37
CA VAL A 206 -5.27 -21.13 -5.64
C VAL A 206 -3.90 -21.06 -5.00
N GLU A 207 -3.21 -19.91 -5.10
CA GLU A 207 -1.87 -19.76 -4.54
C GLU A 207 -1.88 -19.67 -3.01
N LEU A 208 -2.91 -19.06 -2.42
CA LEU A 208 -3.13 -19.12 -0.97
C LEU A 208 -3.48 -20.53 -0.50
N GLN A 209 -4.28 -21.29 -1.25
CA GLN A 209 -4.55 -22.70 -0.93
C GLN A 209 -3.28 -23.54 -1.00
N ARG A 210 -2.45 -23.32 -2.02
CA ARG A 210 -1.18 -24.02 -2.20
C ARG A 210 -0.20 -23.68 -1.08
N PHE A 211 -0.10 -22.40 -0.72
CA PHE A 211 0.69 -21.91 0.41
C PHE A 211 0.22 -22.50 1.75
N ILE A 212 -1.09 -22.55 2.00
CA ILE A 212 -1.67 -23.16 3.22
C ILE A 212 -1.38 -24.66 3.29
N VAL A 213 -1.36 -25.35 2.14
CA VAL A 213 -1.03 -26.77 2.05
C VAL A 213 0.49 -27.01 2.19
N GLU A 214 1.33 -26.12 1.64
CA GLU A 214 2.80 -26.16 1.76
C GLU A 214 3.31 -25.85 3.17
N MET A 215 2.56 -25.07 3.96
CA MET A 215 2.87 -24.87 5.39
C MET A 215 2.63 -26.10 6.28
N GLY A 216 2.14 -27.20 5.70
CA GLY A 216 2.01 -28.49 6.38
C GLY A 216 0.89 -28.51 7.44
N THR A 217 0.49 -29.72 7.82
CA THR A 217 -0.58 -30.01 8.79
C THR A 217 -0.36 -29.37 10.17
N ASP A 218 0.85 -28.92 10.48
CA ASP A 218 1.20 -28.27 11.74
C ASP A 218 0.67 -26.83 11.87
N PHE A 219 0.42 -26.14 10.75
CA PHE A 219 -0.19 -24.80 10.77
C PHE A 219 -1.70 -24.86 11.07
N ALA A 220 -2.37 -25.93 10.64
CA ALA A 220 -3.75 -26.23 11.03
C ALA A 220 -3.86 -26.62 12.52
N TYR A 221 -2.80 -27.22 13.09
CA TYR A 221 -2.79 -27.65 14.49
C TYR A 221 -2.70 -26.48 15.49
N CYS A 222 -1.99 -25.40 15.17
CA CYS A 222 -1.93 -24.21 16.04
C CYS A 222 -3.27 -23.47 16.15
N ILE A 223 -4.12 -23.52 15.11
CA ILE A 223 -5.48 -22.94 15.15
C ILE A 223 -6.45 -23.91 15.88
N PHE A 224 -6.27 -25.22 15.75
CA PHE A 224 -7.13 -26.22 16.39
C PHE A 224 -6.80 -26.46 17.88
N CYS A 225 -5.55 -26.31 18.31
CA CYS A 225 -5.11 -26.62 19.68
C CYS A 225 -5.44 -25.53 20.71
N SER A 226 -5.78 -24.31 20.28
CA SER A 226 -6.31 -23.27 21.18
C SER A 226 -7.82 -23.40 21.45
N ILE A 227 -8.53 -24.30 20.74
CA ILE A 227 -9.99 -24.48 20.84
C ILE A 227 -10.37 -25.83 21.47
N LEU A 228 -9.42 -26.76 21.63
CA LEU A 228 -9.65 -28.07 22.26
C LEU A 228 -8.55 -28.43 23.27
N THR A 229 -8.56 -27.78 24.44
CA THR A 229 -8.11 -28.42 25.68
C THR A 229 -9.30 -28.56 26.62
N PRO A 230 -9.96 -29.74 26.64
CA PRO A 230 -10.82 -30.13 27.74
C PRO A 230 -9.93 -30.86 28.76
N PHE A 231 -9.65 -30.30 29.92
CA PHE A 231 -9.34 -31.15 31.09
C PHE A 231 -9.55 -30.40 32.42
N TRP A 232 -10.52 -30.95 33.15
CA TRP A 232 -10.99 -30.73 34.53
C TRP A 232 -11.95 -29.57 34.80
#